data_AF-A0AAW2HGC9-F1
#
_entry.id   AF-A0AAW2HGC9-F1
#
_cell.length_a   1.000
_cell.length_b   1.000
_cell.length_c   1.000
_cell.angle_alpha   90.00
_cell.angle_beta   90.00
_cell.angle_gamma   90.00
#
_symmetry.space_group_name_H-M   'P 1'
#
loop_
_entity.id
_entity.type
_entity.pdbx_description
1 polymer ?
#
loop_
_entity_poly.entity_id
_entity_poly.type
_entity_poly.pdbx_seq_one_letter_code
_entity_poly.pdbx_strand_id
1 'polypeptide(L)'
;MYYSAVLRIFASSLLRESDRITTQLWIKKLFGPCYHSTCLKPKRNKYLLYLTITLYNDETFGIFKQEPPRGKLPDLHSLPYGSECSQAAWEQETQWCDTLNDLPPHFKYSKCYLCPGPSNECPNYDERYGMMLDASFQYFLWLIRPYVALMTDPTDKTKAACWVQTLCGIAPEREDCPMMKEMRNDYLIALLGYVHDLRVEGPFNEMPPEEQLMPLEEAVKRYRETNPFNSPVGAQAEEFLSQQPLPQTGAFAYINVTGSLFEN
;
A
#
# COMPACT_ATOMS: atom_id res chain seq x y z
N MET A 1 -5.40 26.20 -1.49
CA MET A 1 -4.15 25.72 -2.09
C MET A 1 -4.06 24.19 -2.07
N TYR A 2 -4.27 23.51 -0.94
CA TYR A 2 -4.16 22.04 -0.88
C TYR A 2 -5.13 21.30 -1.84
N TYR A 3 -6.44 21.55 -1.72
CA TYR A 3 -7.44 20.90 -2.59
C TYR A 3 -7.28 21.20 -4.08
N SER A 4 -6.82 22.40 -4.46
CA SER A 4 -6.68 22.77 -5.88
C SER A 4 -5.58 21.98 -6.59
N ALA A 5 -4.49 21.67 -5.90
CA ALA A 5 -3.40 20.87 -6.46
C ALA A 5 -3.84 19.41 -6.64
N VAL A 6 -4.43 18.85 -5.58
CA VAL A 6 -4.91 17.46 -5.54
C VAL A 6 -6.02 17.21 -6.56
N LEU A 7 -7.03 18.07 -6.60
CA LEU A 7 -8.14 17.94 -7.55
C LEU A 7 -7.70 18.11 -9.01
N ARG A 8 -6.64 18.89 -9.29
CA ARG A 8 -6.12 19.02 -10.66
C ARG A 8 -5.53 17.71 -11.15
N ILE A 9 -4.85 16.98 -10.28
CA ILE A 9 -4.27 15.66 -10.58
C ILE A 9 -5.42 14.66 -10.77
N PHE A 10 -6.26 14.48 -9.74
CA PHE A 10 -7.31 13.46 -9.79
C PHE A 10 -8.36 13.69 -10.87
N ALA A 11 -8.83 14.93 -11.06
CA ALA A 11 -9.82 15.22 -12.10
C ALA A 11 -9.28 14.96 -13.52
N SER A 12 -7.97 15.04 -13.73
CA SER A 12 -7.33 14.74 -15.01
C SER A 12 -7.06 13.25 -15.22
N SER A 13 -6.92 12.48 -14.14
CA SER A 13 -6.62 11.05 -14.18
C SER A 13 -7.86 10.15 -14.21
N LEU A 14 -9.06 10.70 -13.96
CA LEU A 14 -10.31 9.94 -14.01
C LEU A 14 -10.44 9.19 -15.34
N LEU A 15 -10.78 7.90 -15.33
CA LEU A 15 -10.91 7.11 -16.57
C LEU A 15 -12.10 7.54 -17.44
N ARG A 16 -13.24 7.89 -16.84
CA ARG A 16 -14.49 8.23 -17.55
C ARG A 16 -14.56 9.72 -17.93
N GLU A 17 -14.84 10.01 -19.21
CA GLU A 17 -14.98 11.38 -19.71
C GLU A 17 -16.15 12.15 -19.07
N SER A 18 -17.27 11.47 -18.83
CA SER A 18 -18.42 12.05 -18.12
C SER A 18 -18.05 12.60 -16.75
N ASP A 19 -17.20 11.86 -16.05
CA ASP A 19 -16.77 12.14 -14.68
C ASP A 19 -15.74 13.27 -14.69
N ARG A 20 -14.85 13.31 -15.69
CA ARG A 20 -13.93 14.43 -15.94
C ARG A 20 -14.69 15.74 -16.13
N ILE A 21 -15.67 15.76 -17.04
CA ILE A 21 -16.47 16.95 -17.35
C ILE A 21 -17.23 17.44 -16.11
N THR A 22 -17.96 16.53 -15.45
CA THR A 22 -18.81 16.90 -14.31
C THR A 22 -17.97 17.37 -13.12
N THR A 23 -16.82 16.73 -12.87
CA THR A 23 -15.85 17.15 -11.86
C THR A 23 -15.32 18.55 -12.12
N GLN A 24 -14.96 18.89 -13.37
CA GLN A 24 -14.52 20.23 -13.72
C GLN A 24 -15.58 21.30 -13.47
N LEU A 25 -16.86 21.00 -13.73
CA LEU A 25 -17.97 21.91 -13.42
C LEU A 25 -18.08 22.15 -11.91
N TRP A 26 -17.99 21.10 -11.10
CA TRP A 26 -17.98 21.21 -9.64
C TRP A 26 -16.78 22.00 -9.11
N ILE A 27 -15.58 21.76 -9.62
CA ILE A 27 -14.38 22.54 -9.31
C ILE A 27 -14.65 24.01 -9.61
N LYS A 28 -15.12 24.35 -10.81
CA LYS A 28 -15.43 25.73 -11.20
C LYS A 28 -16.47 26.39 -10.27
N LYS A 29 -17.50 25.65 -9.84
CA LYS A 29 -18.50 26.13 -8.88
C LYS A 29 -17.88 26.40 -7.51
N LEU A 30 -17.12 25.45 -6.96
CA LEU A 30 -16.56 25.51 -5.61
C LEU A 30 -15.45 26.56 -5.49
N PHE A 31 -14.68 26.78 -6.55
CA PHE A 31 -13.72 27.89 -6.66
C PHE A 31 -14.37 29.19 -7.17
N GLY A 32 -15.69 29.26 -7.25
CA GLY A 32 -16.40 30.48 -7.59
C GLY A 32 -16.17 31.62 -6.56
N PRO A 33 -16.16 32.90 -6.98
CA PRO A 33 -15.90 34.03 -6.08
C PRO A 33 -16.84 34.08 -4.87
N CYS A 34 -18.10 33.69 -5.04
CA CYS A 34 -19.10 33.66 -3.98
C CYS A 34 -18.76 32.72 -2.81
N TYR A 35 -17.94 31.69 -3.01
CA TYR A 35 -17.52 30.75 -1.97
C TYR A 35 -16.19 31.13 -1.29
N HIS A 36 -15.65 32.31 -1.59
CA HIS A 36 -14.48 32.86 -0.91
C HIS A 36 -14.83 33.67 0.34
N SER A 37 -16.11 33.96 0.56
CA SER A 37 -16.58 34.63 1.78
C SER A 37 -16.36 33.76 3.02
N THR A 38 -16.10 34.40 4.15
CA THR A 38 -15.84 33.72 5.44
C THR A 38 -16.98 32.81 5.87
N CYS A 39 -18.23 33.18 5.56
CA CYS A 39 -19.41 32.38 5.90
C CYS A 39 -19.60 31.12 5.04
N LEU A 40 -19.16 31.12 3.77
CA LEU A 40 -19.34 29.99 2.86
C LEU A 40 -18.09 29.12 2.70
N LYS A 41 -16.92 29.62 3.12
CA LYS A 41 -15.64 28.91 3.08
C LYS A 41 -15.66 27.55 3.81
N PRO A 42 -16.26 27.39 5.00
CA PRO A 42 -16.32 26.07 5.66
C PRO A 42 -17.14 25.07 4.86
N LYS A 43 -18.30 25.50 4.34
CA LYS A 43 -19.17 24.66 3.51
C LYS A 43 -18.44 24.23 2.24
N ARG A 44 -17.81 25.16 1.53
CA ARG A 44 -16.97 24.87 0.36
C ARG A 44 -15.89 23.85 0.67
N ASN A 45 -15.17 24.00 1.78
CA ASN A 45 -14.10 23.08 2.15
C ASN A 45 -14.61 21.64 2.37
N LYS A 46 -15.79 21.48 3.00
CA LYS A 46 -16.42 20.16 3.16
C LYS A 46 -16.78 19.53 1.81
N TYR A 47 -17.32 20.31 0.87
CA TYR A 47 -17.59 19.83 -0.50
C TYR A 47 -16.30 19.47 -1.26
N LEU A 48 -15.23 20.27 -1.13
CA LEU A 48 -13.94 19.99 -1.75
C LEU A 48 -13.32 18.70 -1.20
N LEU A 49 -13.41 18.49 0.12
CA LEU A 49 -12.96 17.25 0.75
C LEU A 49 -13.78 16.07 0.23
N TYR A 50 -15.11 16.17 0.22
CA TYR A 50 -15.98 15.09 -0.24
C TYR A 50 -15.69 14.74 -1.70
N LEU A 51 -15.59 15.74 -2.58
CA LEU A 51 -15.21 15.54 -3.98
C LEU A 51 -13.84 14.84 -4.09
N THR A 52 -12.85 15.29 -3.32
CA THR A 52 -11.51 14.68 -3.33
C THR A 52 -11.54 13.20 -2.95
N ILE A 53 -12.29 12.86 -1.89
CA ILE A 53 -12.48 11.47 -1.46
C ILE A 53 -13.17 10.67 -2.56
N THR A 54 -14.15 11.26 -3.24
CA THR A 54 -14.89 10.55 -4.29
C THR A 54 -13.98 10.20 -5.46
N LEU A 55 -13.18 11.16 -5.92
CA LEU A 55 -12.25 10.97 -7.03
C LEU A 55 -11.12 9.97 -6.73
N TYR A 56 -10.87 9.68 -5.45
CA TYR A 56 -9.90 8.65 -5.06
C TYR A 56 -10.31 7.26 -5.55
N ASN A 57 -11.61 7.02 -5.73
CA ASN A 57 -12.17 5.77 -6.26
C ASN A 57 -12.23 5.75 -7.79
N ASP A 58 -11.60 6.71 -8.47
CA ASP A 58 -11.63 6.86 -9.93
C ASP A 58 -13.05 7.04 -10.53
N GLU A 59 -14.01 7.47 -9.71
CA GLU A 59 -15.38 7.77 -10.16
C GLU A 59 -16.01 8.94 -9.40
N THR A 60 -17.02 9.56 -10.02
CA THR A 60 -17.89 10.53 -9.34
C THR A 60 -19.08 9.82 -8.69
N PHE A 61 -19.44 10.24 -7.46
CA PHE A 61 -20.52 9.62 -6.68
C PHE A 61 -21.56 10.64 -6.20
N GLY A 62 -22.78 10.15 -5.95
CA GLY A 62 -23.87 10.94 -5.38
C GLY A 62 -24.17 12.21 -6.19
N ILE A 63 -24.15 13.36 -5.51
CA ILE A 63 -24.41 14.66 -6.15
C ILE A 63 -23.38 15.06 -7.20
N PHE A 64 -22.18 14.47 -7.18
CA PHE A 64 -21.12 14.79 -8.13
C PHE A 64 -21.30 14.12 -9.48
N LYS A 65 -22.26 13.18 -9.62
CA LYS A 65 -22.68 12.62 -10.91
C LYS A 65 -23.53 13.59 -11.74
N GLN A 66 -24.02 14.66 -11.14
CA GLN A 66 -24.86 15.66 -11.79
C GLN A 66 -24.15 17.01 -11.83
N GLU A 67 -24.57 17.88 -12.73
CA GLU A 67 -24.05 19.25 -12.76
C GLU A 67 -24.32 19.99 -11.44
N PRO A 68 -23.39 20.85 -10.99
CA PRO A 68 -23.61 21.65 -9.79
C PRO A 68 -24.83 22.58 -9.95
N PRO A 69 -25.64 22.76 -8.89
CA PRO A 69 -26.80 23.64 -8.97
C PRO A 69 -26.37 25.07 -9.28
N ARG A 70 -27.15 25.78 -10.12
CA ARG A 70 -26.90 27.19 -10.46
C ARG A 70 -26.98 28.09 -9.22
N GLY A 71 -27.85 27.75 -8.26
CA GLY A 71 -28.09 28.49 -7.01
C GLY A 71 -27.14 28.13 -5.86
N LYS A 72 -27.66 28.28 -4.63
CA LYS A 72 -26.95 27.96 -3.38
C LYS A 72 -26.67 26.46 -3.32
N LEU A 73 -25.50 26.09 -2.77
CA LEU A 73 -25.21 24.67 -2.50
C LEU A 73 -26.20 24.12 -1.47
N PRO A 74 -26.76 22.92 -1.68
CA PRO A 74 -27.60 22.25 -0.68
C PRO A 74 -26.82 22.01 0.61
N ASP A 75 -27.51 21.87 1.73
CA ASP A 75 -26.80 21.54 2.97
C ASP A 75 -26.21 20.12 2.88
N LEU A 76 -25.00 19.93 3.40
CA LEU A 76 -24.33 18.63 3.34
C LEU A 76 -25.11 17.56 4.10
N HIS A 77 -25.75 17.94 5.21
CA HIS A 77 -26.60 17.05 6.00
C HIS A 77 -27.94 16.72 5.31
N SER A 78 -28.36 17.53 4.34
CA SER A 78 -29.55 17.28 3.53
C SER A 78 -29.27 16.48 2.27
N LEU A 79 -27.99 16.18 1.99
CA LEU A 79 -27.66 15.32 0.87
C LEU A 79 -28.14 13.92 1.21
N PRO A 80 -28.84 13.24 0.29
CA PRO A 80 -28.92 11.80 0.41
C PRO A 80 -27.46 11.33 0.44
N TYR A 81 -27.04 10.72 1.55
CA TYR A 81 -26.00 9.70 1.44
C TYR A 81 -26.49 8.85 0.28
N GLY A 82 -25.75 8.84 -0.82
CA GLY A 82 -26.22 8.18 -2.04
C GLY A 82 -26.52 6.72 -1.74
N SER A 83 -26.82 5.95 -2.78
CA SER A 83 -26.62 4.51 -2.73
C SER A 83 -25.31 4.18 -2.00
N GLU A 84 -25.19 3.02 -1.38
CA GLU A 84 -23.90 2.58 -0.81
C GLU A 84 -22.78 2.88 -1.81
N CYS A 85 -21.73 3.55 -1.35
CA CYS A 85 -20.56 3.81 -2.19
C CYS A 85 -20.20 2.47 -2.84
N SER A 86 -20.06 2.44 -4.16
CA SER A 86 -19.59 1.23 -4.83
C SER A 86 -18.31 0.82 -4.15
N GLN A 87 -18.22 -0.46 -3.76
CA GLN A 87 -16.97 -0.98 -3.21
C GLN A 87 -15.85 -0.71 -4.21
N ALA A 88 -14.71 -0.24 -3.73
CA ALA A 88 -13.55 -0.02 -4.58
C ALA A 88 -13.09 -1.36 -5.19
N ALA A 89 -12.38 -1.32 -6.33
CA ALA A 89 -11.97 -2.55 -7.02
C ALA A 89 -11.17 -3.51 -6.12
N TRP A 90 -10.36 -2.98 -5.20
CA TRP A 90 -9.58 -3.77 -4.26
C TRP A 90 -10.44 -4.43 -3.16
N GLU A 91 -11.57 -3.82 -2.78
CA GLU A 91 -12.51 -4.35 -1.78
C GLU A 91 -13.28 -5.56 -2.33
N GLN A 92 -13.42 -5.65 -3.66
CA GLN A 92 -14.08 -6.74 -4.36
C GLN A 92 -13.14 -7.91 -4.70
N GLU A 93 -11.84 -7.76 -4.47
CA GLU A 93 -10.83 -8.75 -4.84
C GLU A 93 -10.85 -9.95 -3.87
N THR A 94 -10.80 -11.17 -4.41
CA THR A 94 -10.85 -12.42 -3.63
C THR A 94 -9.49 -13.09 -3.48
N GLN A 95 -8.44 -12.55 -4.10
CA GLN A 95 -7.10 -13.14 -4.16
C GLN A 95 -6.57 -13.63 -2.81
N TRP A 96 -6.79 -12.90 -1.71
CA TRP A 96 -6.32 -13.33 -0.40
C TRP A 96 -7.02 -14.62 0.04
N CYS A 97 -8.34 -14.66 -0.06
CA CYS A 97 -9.14 -15.85 0.21
C CYS A 97 -8.75 -17.01 -0.72
N ASP A 98 -8.55 -16.75 -1.99
CA ASP A 98 -8.16 -17.76 -2.98
C ASP A 98 -6.78 -18.35 -2.65
N THR A 99 -5.81 -17.48 -2.33
CA THR A 99 -4.46 -17.90 -1.90
C THR A 99 -4.53 -18.75 -0.64
N LEU A 100 -5.32 -18.31 0.36
CA LEU A 100 -5.54 -19.07 1.58
C LEU A 100 -6.18 -20.44 1.33
N ASN A 101 -7.09 -20.54 0.37
CA ASN A 101 -7.74 -21.79 0.01
C ASN A 101 -6.78 -22.78 -0.65
N ASP A 102 -5.83 -22.28 -1.44
CA ASP A 102 -4.86 -23.08 -2.18
C ASP A 102 -3.61 -23.48 -1.37
N LEU A 103 -3.35 -22.82 -0.24
CA LEU A 103 -2.22 -23.15 0.63
C LEU A 103 -2.32 -24.59 1.20
N PRO A 104 -1.21 -25.31 1.39
CA PRO A 104 -1.22 -26.57 2.12
C PRO A 104 -1.67 -26.38 3.58
N PRO A 105 -2.38 -27.34 4.21
CA PRO A 105 -2.93 -27.18 5.57
C PRO A 105 -1.90 -26.81 6.65
N HIS A 106 -0.63 -27.20 6.48
CA HIS A 106 0.45 -26.88 7.43
C HIS A 106 1.00 -25.46 7.26
N PHE A 107 0.74 -24.80 6.13
CA PHE A 107 1.04 -23.39 5.88
C PHE A 107 -0.15 -22.48 6.21
N LYS A 108 -1.35 -23.04 6.44
CA LYS A 108 -2.50 -22.27 6.84
C LYS A 108 -2.52 -22.09 8.36
N TYR A 109 -2.81 -20.87 8.80
CA TYR A 109 -3.13 -20.53 10.20
C TYR A 109 -1.94 -20.69 11.17
N SER A 110 -1.03 -19.72 11.13
CA SER A 110 0.01 -19.66 12.16
C SER A 110 -0.62 -19.37 13.53
N LYS A 111 -0.39 -20.27 14.48
CA LYS A 111 -0.75 -20.05 15.89
C LYS A 111 -0.05 -18.80 16.39
N CYS A 112 -0.68 -18.06 17.31
CA CYS A 112 -0.03 -16.92 17.93
C CYS A 112 1.26 -17.33 18.64
N TYR A 113 2.39 -16.75 18.20
CA TYR A 113 3.72 -16.92 18.81
C TYR A 113 4.27 -15.65 19.45
N LEU A 114 3.53 -14.54 19.39
CA LEU A 114 3.94 -13.24 19.95
C LEU A 114 3.38 -12.98 21.35
N CYS A 115 2.25 -13.60 21.74
CA CYS A 115 1.64 -13.39 23.03
C CYS A 115 1.99 -14.52 24.02
N PRO A 116 2.62 -14.21 25.17
CA PRO A 116 2.94 -15.20 26.18
C PRO A 116 1.69 -15.53 27.01
N GLY A 117 1.06 -16.67 26.77
CA GLY A 117 -0.05 -17.14 27.60
C GLY A 117 -0.46 -18.58 27.32
N PRO A 118 -0.84 -19.38 28.35
CA PRO A 118 -1.25 -20.78 28.18
C PRO A 118 -2.58 -20.95 27.42
N SER A 119 -3.31 -19.87 27.13
CA SER A 119 -4.61 -19.87 26.45
C SER A 119 -4.57 -19.40 24.98
N ASN A 120 -3.42 -19.00 24.43
CA ASN A 120 -3.34 -18.29 23.11
C ASN A 120 -4.21 -17.02 23.02
N GLU A 121 -4.76 -16.53 24.13
CA GLU A 121 -5.60 -15.33 24.14
C GLU A 121 -4.70 -14.09 24.08
N CYS A 122 -4.74 -13.37 22.96
CA CYS A 122 -4.04 -12.09 22.84
C CYS A 122 -4.72 -11.06 23.77
N PRO A 123 -4.01 -10.53 24.78
CA PRO A 123 -4.60 -9.55 25.69
C PRO A 123 -4.92 -8.28 24.90
N ASN A 124 -6.17 -7.81 24.98
CA ASN A 124 -6.69 -6.62 24.28
C ASN A 124 -6.93 -6.78 22.77
N TYR A 125 -7.63 -7.83 22.36
CA TYR A 125 -8.21 -7.89 21.02
C TYR A 125 -9.26 -6.78 20.84
N ASP A 126 -8.92 -5.76 20.04
CA ASP A 126 -9.88 -4.80 19.49
C ASP A 126 -10.28 -5.28 18.08
N GLU A 127 -11.51 -5.76 17.97
CA GLU A 127 -12.08 -6.27 16.72
C GLU A 127 -12.03 -5.24 15.58
N ARG A 128 -12.25 -3.95 15.87
CA ARG A 128 -12.22 -2.91 14.85
C ARG A 128 -10.80 -2.66 14.37
N TYR A 129 -9.84 -2.73 15.29
CA TYR A 129 -8.43 -2.62 14.96
C TYR A 129 -7.96 -3.79 14.09
N GLY A 130 -8.32 -5.02 14.46
CA GLY A 130 -8.05 -6.22 13.65
C GLY A 130 -8.63 -6.12 12.24
N MET A 131 -9.90 -5.70 12.11
CA MET A 131 -10.54 -5.50 10.81
C MET A 131 -9.85 -4.42 9.95
N MET A 132 -9.36 -3.34 10.57
CA MET A 132 -8.60 -2.30 9.87
C MET A 132 -7.27 -2.85 9.34
N LEU A 133 -6.59 -3.70 10.11
CA LEU A 133 -5.35 -4.35 9.69
C LEU A 133 -5.60 -5.33 8.54
N ASP A 134 -6.69 -6.09 8.55
CA ASP A 134 -7.06 -6.99 7.45
C ASP A 134 -7.41 -6.21 6.16
N ALA A 135 -8.16 -5.10 6.28
CA ALA A 135 -8.44 -4.23 5.14
C ALA A 135 -7.15 -3.61 4.56
N SER A 136 -6.21 -3.22 5.42
CA SER A 136 -4.90 -2.70 4.99
C SER A 136 -4.09 -3.77 4.26
N PHE A 137 -4.10 -5.00 4.77
CA PHE A 137 -3.44 -6.13 4.13
C PHE A 137 -3.99 -6.41 2.74
N GLN A 138 -5.32 -6.51 2.61
CA GLN A 138 -5.99 -6.72 1.34
C GLN A 138 -5.66 -5.63 0.32
N TYR A 139 -5.64 -4.37 0.77
CA TYR A 139 -5.24 -3.25 -0.08
C TYR A 139 -3.79 -3.38 -0.57
N PHE A 140 -2.84 -3.74 0.31
CA PHE A 140 -1.44 -3.93 -0.07
C PHE A 140 -1.24 -5.13 -1.01
N LEU A 141 -2.01 -6.21 -0.84
CA LEU A 141 -2.00 -7.36 -1.75
C LEU A 141 -2.47 -6.95 -3.16
N TRP A 142 -3.52 -6.14 -3.23
CA TRP A 142 -3.99 -5.60 -4.50
C TRP A 142 -2.94 -4.74 -5.19
N LEU A 143 -2.23 -3.90 -4.42
CA LEU A 143 -1.16 -3.05 -4.94
C LEU A 143 0.07 -3.83 -5.42
N ILE A 144 0.48 -4.89 -4.72
CA ILE A 144 1.73 -5.60 -5.02
C ILE A 144 1.64 -6.48 -6.27
N ARG A 145 0.45 -7.00 -6.56
CA ARG A 145 0.18 -7.93 -7.66
C ARG A 145 0.75 -7.51 -9.03
N PRO A 146 0.48 -6.29 -9.55
CA PRO A 146 1.02 -5.89 -10.85
C PRO A 146 2.54 -5.87 -10.88
N TYR A 147 3.20 -5.46 -9.79
CA TYR A 147 4.66 -5.42 -9.72
C TYR A 147 5.26 -6.82 -9.78
N VAL A 148 4.76 -7.76 -8.97
CA VAL A 148 5.22 -9.16 -9.00
C VAL A 148 4.97 -9.81 -10.36
N ALA A 149 3.86 -9.49 -11.03
CA ALA A 149 3.56 -9.99 -12.36
C ALA A 149 4.58 -9.50 -13.41
N LEU A 150 5.05 -8.25 -13.29
CA LEU A 150 6.00 -7.61 -14.20
C LEU A 150 7.47 -7.97 -13.96
N MET A 151 7.79 -8.61 -12.83
CA MET A 151 9.15 -9.08 -12.56
C MET A 151 9.60 -10.06 -13.64
N THR A 152 10.81 -9.82 -14.16
CA THR A 152 11.41 -10.58 -15.25
C THR A 152 12.38 -11.64 -14.76
N ASP A 153 13.08 -11.38 -13.65
CA ASP A 153 13.94 -12.38 -13.02
C ASP A 153 13.08 -13.48 -12.36
N PRO A 154 13.20 -14.75 -12.78
CA PRO A 154 12.39 -15.83 -12.23
C PRO A 154 12.66 -16.08 -10.75
N THR A 155 13.89 -15.88 -10.28
CA THR A 155 14.30 -16.18 -8.91
C THR A 155 13.65 -15.20 -7.95
N ASP A 156 13.77 -13.91 -8.22
CA ASP A 156 13.16 -12.84 -7.44
C ASP A 156 11.64 -12.91 -7.50
N LYS A 157 11.08 -13.23 -8.67
CA LYS A 157 9.64 -13.45 -8.81
C LYS A 157 9.14 -14.59 -7.93
N THR A 158 9.87 -15.69 -7.87
CA THR A 158 9.55 -16.82 -6.98
C THR A 158 9.66 -16.41 -5.52
N LYS A 159 10.73 -15.72 -5.09
CA LYS A 159 10.87 -15.23 -3.71
C LYS A 159 9.70 -14.32 -3.33
N ALA A 160 9.38 -13.33 -4.16
CA ALA A 160 8.27 -12.41 -3.93
C ALA A 160 6.93 -13.16 -3.81
N ALA A 161 6.66 -14.13 -4.69
CA ALA A 161 5.46 -14.95 -4.63
C ALA A 161 5.39 -15.79 -3.35
N CYS A 162 6.50 -16.42 -2.94
CA CYS A 162 6.56 -17.20 -1.70
C CYS A 162 6.35 -16.32 -0.47
N TRP A 163 6.95 -15.13 -0.42
CA TRP A 163 6.69 -14.17 0.67
C TRP A 163 5.22 -13.75 0.74
N VAL A 164 4.61 -13.41 -0.40
CA VAL A 164 3.17 -13.08 -0.45
C VAL A 164 2.33 -14.24 0.07
N GLN A 165 2.62 -15.48 -0.36
CA GLN A 165 1.93 -16.68 0.12
C GLN A 165 2.09 -16.90 1.62
N THR A 166 3.32 -16.79 2.16
CA THR A 166 3.56 -16.92 3.60
C THR A 166 2.79 -15.86 4.38
N LEU A 167 2.83 -14.60 3.95
CA LEU A 167 2.14 -13.50 4.62
C LEU A 167 0.62 -13.68 4.63
N CYS A 168 0.04 -14.21 3.54
CA CYS A 168 -1.40 -14.52 3.49
C CYS A 168 -1.83 -15.48 4.61
N GLY A 169 -0.96 -16.42 5.01
CA GLY A 169 -1.23 -17.43 6.04
C GLY A 169 -1.04 -16.94 7.49
N ILE A 170 -0.57 -15.70 7.70
CA ILE A 170 -0.33 -15.14 9.03
C ILE A 170 -1.59 -14.45 9.54
N ALA A 171 -2.08 -14.92 10.70
CA ALA A 171 -3.24 -14.37 11.38
C ALA A 171 -4.43 -14.05 10.42
N PRO A 172 -4.87 -14.99 9.56
CA PRO A 172 -5.87 -14.71 8.53
C PRO A 172 -7.31 -14.65 9.08
N GLU A 173 -7.57 -15.19 10.28
CA GLU A 173 -8.90 -15.19 10.86
C GLU A 173 -9.20 -13.88 11.58
N ARG A 174 -10.49 -13.58 11.71
CA ARG A 174 -10.93 -12.31 12.29
C ARG A 174 -10.37 -12.14 13.71
N GLU A 175 -10.50 -13.18 14.52
CA GLU A 175 -10.13 -13.22 15.95
C GLU A 175 -8.62 -13.43 16.19
N ASP A 176 -7.82 -13.52 15.12
CA ASP A 176 -6.37 -13.69 15.25
C ASP A 176 -5.68 -12.45 15.82
N CYS A 177 -4.48 -12.68 16.34
CA CYS A 177 -3.72 -11.69 17.09
C CYS A 177 -3.44 -10.39 16.31
N PRO A 178 -3.83 -9.21 16.82
CA PRO A 178 -3.57 -7.94 16.14
C PRO A 178 -2.08 -7.67 15.91
N MET A 179 -1.20 -8.04 16.85
CA MET A 179 0.26 -7.87 16.69
C MET A 179 0.83 -8.69 15.52
N MET A 180 0.28 -9.87 15.25
CA MET A 180 0.69 -10.65 14.09
C MET A 180 0.17 -10.05 12.79
N LYS A 181 -1.05 -9.49 12.81
CA LYS A 181 -1.61 -8.76 11.67
C LYS A 181 -0.79 -7.50 11.36
N GLU A 182 -0.35 -6.76 12.37
CA GLU A 182 0.58 -5.63 12.21
C GLU A 182 1.88 -6.06 11.55
N MET A 183 2.56 -7.06 12.13
CA MET A 183 3.83 -7.56 11.59
C MET A 183 3.67 -8.05 10.15
N ARG A 184 2.62 -8.82 9.85
CA ARG A 184 2.29 -9.24 8.48
C ARG A 184 2.19 -8.03 7.53
N ASN A 185 1.51 -6.98 7.96
CA ASN A 185 1.32 -5.77 7.16
C ASN A 185 2.64 -5.01 6.96
N ASP A 186 3.47 -4.91 8.00
CA ASP A 186 4.81 -4.30 7.93
C ASP A 186 5.70 -5.01 6.90
N TYR A 187 5.68 -6.33 6.90
CA TYR A 187 6.40 -7.12 5.88
C TYR A 187 5.84 -6.87 4.47
N LEU A 188 4.52 -6.87 4.30
CA LEU A 188 3.93 -6.70 2.97
C LEU A 188 4.18 -5.30 2.38
N ILE A 189 4.08 -4.24 3.20
CA ILE A 189 4.36 -2.87 2.74
C ILE A 189 5.85 -2.70 2.44
N ALA A 190 6.75 -3.32 3.21
CA ALA A 190 8.17 -3.30 2.93
C ALA A 190 8.51 -4.05 1.64
N LEU A 191 7.93 -5.24 1.42
CA LEU A 191 8.09 -5.99 0.19
C LEU A 191 7.57 -5.20 -1.02
N LEU A 192 6.41 -4.55 -0.90
CA LEU A 192 5.87 -3.65 -1.92
C LEU A 192 6.88 -2.57 -2.32
N GLY A 193 7.60 -2.00 -1.34
CA GLY A 193 8.66 -1.03 -1.58
C GLY A 193 9.80 -1.56 -2.44
N TYR A 194 10.24 -2.80 -2.22
CA TYR A 194 11.29 -3.44 -3.02
C TYR A 194 10.80 -3.82 -4.42
N VAL A 195 9.65 -4.48 -4.53
CA VAL A 195 9.15 -4.94 -5.84
C VAL A 195 8.69 -3.81 -6.75
N HIS A 196 8.50 -2.60 -6.23
CA HIS A 196 8.28 -1.41 -7.04
C HIS A 196 9.44 -1.18 -8.03
N ASP A 197 10.67 -1.51 -7.64
CA ASP A 197 11.86 -1.47 -8.50
C ASP A 197 12.09 -2.80 -9.26
N LEU A 198 11.09 -3.69 -9.26
CA LEU A 198 11.05 -4.99 -9.92
C LEU A 198 12.16 -5.97 -9.48
N ARG A 199 12.66 -5.80 -8.25
CA ARG A 199 13.70 -6.64 -7.63
C ARG A 199 13.33 -6.96 -6.18
N VAL A 200 13.92 -8.00 -5.63
CA VAL A 200 13.74 -8.35 -4.22
C VAL A 200 15.05 -8.19 -3.48
N GLU A 201 15.06 -7.33 -2.46
CA GLU A 201 16.26 -7.05 -1.67
C GLU A 201 15.99 -7.13 -0.16
N GLY A 202 17.04 -6.91 0.63
CA GLY A 202 16.93 -6.91 2.08
C GLY A 202 16.55 -8.29 2.63
N PRO A 203 15.74 -8.35 3.70
CA PRO A 203 15.33 -9.63 4.30
C PRO A 203 14.51 -10.51 3.35
N PHE A 204 14.03 -9.98 2.23
CA PHE A 204 13.27 -10.72 1.23
C PHE A 204 14.15 -11.44 0.20
N ASN A 205 15.46 -11.15 0.18
CA ASN A 205 16.38 -11.84 -0.72
C ASN A 205 16.53 -13.34 -0.36
N GLU A 206 16.14 -13.71 0.85
CA GLU A 206 16.03 -15.10 1.31
C GLU A 206 14.57 -15.57 1.25
N MET A 207 14.36 -16.90 1.20
CA MET A 207 13.02 -17.47 1.30
C MET A 207 12.41 -17.17 2.68
N PRO A 208 11.08 -16.99 2.77
CA PRO A 208 10.43 -16.80 4.07
C PRO A 208 10.69 -17.99 5.00
N PRO A 209 10.85 -17.76 6.32
CA PRO A 209 11.02 -18.85 7.27
C PRO A 209 9.74 -19.69 7.35
N GLU A 210 9.91 -21.00 7.58
CA GLU A 210 8.80 -21.96 7.59
C GLU A 210 7.91 -21.83 8.84
N GLU A 211 8.44 -21.35 9.97
CA GLU A 211 7.74 -21.37 11.26
C GLU A 211 7.26 -19.99 11.73
N GLN A 212 8.18 -19.11 12.14
CA GLN A 212 7.86 -17.85 12.80
C GLN A 212 8.56 -16.69 12.11
N LEU A 213 7.80 -15.62 11.83
CA LEU A 213 8.40 -14.35 11.47
C LEU A 213 8.85 -13.66 12.76
N MET A 214 10.07 -13.14 12.70
CA MET A 214 10.49 -12.15 13.68
C MET A 214 10.00 -10.76 13.27
N PRO A 215 10.01 -9.77 14.16
CA PRO A 215 9.72 -8.39 13.77
C PRO A 215 10.62 -7.91 12.62
N LEU A 216 10.04 -7.18 11.65
CA LEU A 216 10.76 -6.75 10.44
C LEU A 216 12.04 -5.97 10.77
N GLU A 217 12.01 -5.13 11.81
CA GLU A 217 13.19 -4.37 12.24
C GLU A 217 14.37 -5.29 12.60
N GLU A 218 14.09 -6.40 13.30
CA GLU A 218 15.11 -7.37 13.67
C GLU A 218 15.60 -8.17 12.45
N ALA A 219 14.70 -8.53 11.54
CA ALA A 219 15.08 -9.18 10.28
C ALA A 219 15.99 -8.30 9.42
N VAL A 220 15.70 -7.00 9.34
CA VAL A 220 16.54 -6.02 8.63
C VAL A 220 17.90 -5.88 9.32
N LYS A 221 17.95 -5.83 10.66
CA LYS A 221 19.23 -5.78 11.41
C LYS A 221 20.09 -7.01 11.10
N ARG A 222 19.52 -8.22 11.21
CA ARG A 222 20.22 -9.47 10.88
C ARG A 222 20.71 -9.50 9.44
N TYR A 223 19.88 -9.09 8.49
CA TYR A 223 20.28 -9.01 7.09
C TYR A 223 21.46 -8.07 6.87
N ARG A 224 21.49 -6.92 7.55
CA ARG A 224 22.61 -5.95 7.45
C ARG A 224 23.90 -6.48 8.08
N GLU A 225 23.81 -7.27 9.13
CA GLU A 225 24.96 -7.92 9.76
C GLU A 225 25.60 -8.97 8.83
N THR A 226 24.78 -9.73 8.09
CA THR A 226 25.25 -10.75 7.14
C THR A 226 25.59 -10.18 5.77
N ASN A 227 24.95 -9.08 5.37
CA ASN A 227 25.13 -8.38 4.10
C ASN A 227 25.42 -6.89 4.35
N PRO A 228 26.63 -6.56 4.84
CA PRO A 228 26.98 -5.17 5.05
C PRO A 228 26.98 -4.44 3.71
N PHE A 229 26.28 -3.31 3.62
CA PHE A 229 26.17 -2.45 2.42
C PHE A 229 27.53 -2.04 1.81
N ASN A 230 28.59 -2.14 2.62
CA ASN A 230 29.94 -1.73 2.26
C ASN A 230 30.80 -2.93 1.83
N SER A 231 30.23 -4.12 1.67
CA SER A 231 30.98 -5.31 1.27
C SER A 231 31.35 -5.23 -0.22
N PRO A 232 32.65 -5.15 -0.56
CA PRO A 232 33.08 -5.11 -1.95
C PRO A 232 33.00 -6.48 -2.65
N VAL A 233 32.61 -7.53 -1.92
CA VAL A 233 32.53 -8.94 -2.39
C VAL A 233 31.13 -9.52 -2.17
N GLY A 234 30.12 -8.68 -1.89
CA GLY A 234 28.75 -9.13 -1.72
C GLY A 234 28.09 -9.46 -3.05
N ALA A 235 27.06 -10.32 -3.04
CA ALA A 235 26.29 -10.67 -4.24
C ALA A 235 25.72 -9.43 -4.97
N GLN A 236 25.32 -8.39 -4.23
CA GLN A 236 24.88 -7.10 -4.80
C GLN A 236 26.02 -6.36 -5.52
N ALA A 237 27.25 -6.41 -4.98
CA ALA A 237 28.42 -5.81 -5.63
C ALA A 237 28.80 -6.60 -6.88
N GLU A 238 28.75 -7.93 -6.86
CA GLU A 238 28.99 -8.79 -8.02
C GLU A 238 27.93 -8.58 -9.11
N GLU A 239 26.65 -8.53 -8.75
CA GLU A 239 25.56 -8.26 -9.67
C GLU A 239 25.73 -6.88 -10.32
N PHE A 240 25.97 -5.84 -9.51
CA PHE A 240 26.26 -4.51 -10.00
C PHE A 240 27.44 -4.51 -10.99
N LEU A 241 28.56 -5.13 -10.63
CA LEU A 241 29.76 -5.23 -11.47
C LEU A 241 29.50 -5.99 -12.78
N SER A 242 28.68 -7.05 -12.73
CA SER A 242 28.31 -7.83 -13.91
C SER A 242 27.44 -7.06 -14.92
N GLN A 243 26.70 -6.06 -14.43
CA GLN A 243 25.88 -5.17 -15.25
C GLN A 243 26.68 -3.97 -15.80
N GLN A 244 27.93 -3.77 -15.36
CA GLN A 244 28.77 -2.69 -15.86
C GLN A 244 29.44 -3.06 -17.19
N PRO A 245 29.62 -2.09 -18.11
CA PRO A 245 30.35 -2.32 -19.33
C PRO A 245 31.80 -2.70 -19.03
N LEU A 246 32.27 -3.82 -19.60
CA LEU A 246 33.66 -4.27 -19.49
C LEU A 246 34.59 -3.26 -20.20
N PRO A 247 35.48 -2.60 -19.46
CA PRO A 247 36.36 -1.62 -20.07
C PRO A 247 37.44 -2.29 -20.93
N GLN A 248 37.63 -1.80 -22.15
CA GLN A 248 38.61 -2.36 -23.10
C GLN A 248 40.06 -2.02 -22.74
N THR A 249 40.30 -0.94 -21.99
CA THR A 249 41.63 -0.51 -21.50
C THR A 249 41.50 0.36 -20.25
N GLY A 250 42.41 0.23 -19.28
CA GLY A 250 42.52 1.10 -18.10
C GLY A 250 42.09 0.44 -16.77
N ALA A 251 42.28 1.14 -15.66
CA ALA A 251 41.78 0.75 -14.34
C ALA A 251 40.53 1.56 -13.99
N PHE A 252 39.50 0.90 -13.49
CA PHE A 252 38.23 1.51 -13.10
C PHE A 252 37.96 1.20 -11.63
N ALA A 253 37.39 2.16 -10.92
CA ALA A 253 36.98 2.01 -9.53
C ALA A 253 35.52 2.44 -9.41
N TYR A 254 34.71 1.59 -8.77
CA TYR A 254 33.34 1.91 -8.39
C TYR A 254 33.33 2.25 -6.91
N ILE A 255 32.76 3.39 -6.56
CA ILE A 255 32.66 3.86 -5.18
C ILE A 255 31.20 3.81 -4.79
N ASN A 256 30.87 2.96 -3.81
CA ASN A 256 29.55 3.00 -3.18
C ASN A 256 29.50 4.20 -2.22
N VAL A 257 28.60 5.15 -2.48
CA VAL A 257 28.39 6.31 -1.60
C VAL A 257 27.14 6.04 -0.77
N THR A 258 27.32 5.50 0.42
CA THR A 258 26.24 5.34 1.40
C THR A 258 26.19 6.56 2.32
N GLY A 259 25.05 7.26 2.37
CA GLY A 259 24.86 8.39 3.27
C GLY A 259 24.43 7.93 4.67
N SER A 260 25.31 8.04 5.67
CA SER A 260 24.87 8.09 7.07
C SER A 260 24.39 9.51 7.37
N LEU A 261 23.14 9.80 7.03
CA LEU A 261 22.49 11.01 7.51
C LEU A 261 22.09 10.78 8.97
N PHE A 262 22.94 11.29 9.87
CA PHE A 262 22.76 11.50 11.32
C PHE A 262 22.92 10.27 12.24
N GLU A 263 24.12 10.11 12.77
CA GLU A 263 24.32 9.54 14.11
C GLU A 263 24.57 10.73 15.07
N ASN A 264 23.70 10.91 16.06
CA ASN A 264 23.94 11.75 17.25
C ASN A 264 24.14 10.83 18.45
#